data_AF-A0A1Q7IFS2-F1
#
_entry.id   AF-A0A1Q7IFS2-F1
#
_cell.length_a   1.000
_cell.length_b   1.000
_cell.length_c   1.000
_cell.angle_alpha   90.00
_cell.angle_beta   90.00
_cell.angle_gamma   90.00
#
_symmetry.space_group_name_H-M   'P 1'
#
loop_
_entity.id
_entity.type
_entity.pdbx_description
1 polymer ?
#
loop_
_entity_poly.entity_id
_entity_poly.type
_entity_poly.pdbx_seq_one_letter_code
_entity_poly.pdbx_strand_id
1 'polypeptide(L)'
;MLIVNDSQLRRASIASLGEQCVYCSQPLAAYPLVMGDDTKQTVYHVTCALELATDLLVDLATFFHPPAPYPPLFVLTPSEIGRGSEEGGMSHAMVNRCPSD
;
A
#
# COMPACT_ATOMS: atom_id res chain seq x y z
N MET A 1 -16.29 14.38 4.88
CA MET A 1 -16.69 14.16 3.46
C MET A 1 -18.17 14.40 3.22
N LEU A 2 -18.54 15.01 2.09
CA LEU A 2 -19.93 15.25 1.68
C LEU A 2 -20.17 14.78 0.24
N ILE A 3 -21.29 14.11 -0.03
CA ILE A 3 -21.74 13.84 -1.41
C ILE A 3 -22.31 15.15 -1.96
N VAL A 4 -21.76 15.61 -3.07
CA VAL A 4 -22.11 16.89 -3.67
C VAL A 4 -22.58 16.73 -5.12
N ASN A 5 -23.53 17.55 -5.53
CA ASN A 5 -23.93 17.69 -6.92
C ASN A 5 -23.41 19.01 -7.52
N ASP A 6 -23.52 19.15 -8.84
CA ASP A 6 -23.07 20.36 -9.56
C ASP A 6 -23.64 21.65 -8.95
N SER A 7 -24.94 21.66 -8.63
CA SER A 7 -25.58 22.86 -8.07
C SER A 7 -25.01 23.28 -6.70
N GLN A 8 -24.53 22.32 -5.92
CA GLN A 8 -23.92 22.57 -4.61
C GLN A 8 -22.48 23.05 -4.79
N LEU A 9 -21.72 22.47 -5.71
CA LEU A 9 -20.37 22.91 -6.06
C LEU A 9 -20.34 24.35 -6.58
N ARG A 10 -21.22 24.68 -7.53
CA ARG A 10 -21.34 26.04 -8.06
C ARG A 10 -21.70 27.06 -6.98
N ARG A 11 -22.62 26.70 -6.08
CA ARG A 11 -23.03 27.58 -4.96
C ARG A 11 -21.91 27.79 -3.96
N ALA A 12 -21.05 26.80 -3.77
CA ALA A 12 -19.93 26.90 -2.84
C ALA A 12 -18.71 27.62 -3.44
N SER A 13 -18.70 27.91 -4.75
CA SER A 13 -17.55 28.46 -5.48
C SER A 13 -16.26 27.62 -5.33
N ILE A 14 -16.39 26.33 -5.01
CA ILE A 14 -15.26 25.44 -4.67
C ILE A 14 -14.62 24.85 -5.92
N ALA A 15 -15.42 24.43 -6.90
CA ALA A 15 -14.94 23.81 -8.13
C ALA A 15 -15.93 24.05 -9.28
N SER A 16 -15.40 24.37 -10.47
CA SER A 16 -16.17 24.33 -11.72
C SER A 16 -16.25 22.89 -12.23
N LEU A 17 -17.35 22.47 -12.89
CA LEU A 17 -17.42 21.14 -13.53
C LEU A 17 -16.34 20.90 -14.60
N GLY A 18 -15.66 21.95 -15.06
CA GLY A 18 -14.50 21.84 -15.95
C GLY A 18 -13.21 21.42 -15.22
N GLU A 19 -13.19 21.41 -13.89
CA GLU A 19 -12.08 20.88 -13.12
C GLU A 19 -12.01 19.36 -13.22
N GLN A 20 -10.79 18.84 -13.09
CA GLN A 20 -10.48 17.43 -13.25
C GLN A 20 -10.42 16.77 -11.87
N CYS A 21 -10.94 15.55 -11.78
CA CYS A 21 -10.72 14.71 -10.61
C CYS A 21 -9.23 14.42 -10.46
N VAL A 22 -8.68 14.65 -9.27
CA VAL A 22 -7.25 14.43 -8.97
C VAL A 22 -6.84 12.97 -9.17
N TYR A 23 -7.78 12.03 -9.03
CA TYR A 23 -7.50 10.60 -9.15
C TYR A 23 -7.41 10.12 -10.60
N CYS A 24 -8.44 10.38 -11.42
CA CYS A 24 -8.53 9.84 -12.78
C CYS A 24 -8.24 10.87 -13.88
N SER A 25 -7.98 12.13 -13.51
CA SER A 25 -7.78 13.28 -14.42
C SER A 25 -8.95 13.55 -15.38
N GLN A 26 -10.10 12.91 -15.18
CA GLN A 26 -11.30 13.16 -15.97
C GLN A 26 -12.09 14.33 -15.39
N PRO A 27 -12.84 15.08 -16.22
CA PRO A 27 -13.69 16.17 -15.74
C PRO A 27 -14.68 15.71 -14.67
N LEU A 28 -14.96 16.58 -13.70
CA LEU A 28 -15.96 16.38 -12.64
C LEU A 28 -17.41 16.49 -13.15
N ALA A 29 -17.63 16.36 -14.46
CA ALA A 29 -18.93 16.48 -15.11
C ALA A 29 -19.91 15.32 -14.83
N ALA A 30 -19.44 14.22 -14.24
CA ALA A 30 -20.25 13.04 -13.95
C ALA A 30 -20.64 12.97 -12.46
N TYR A 31 -21.94 12.91 -12.18
CA TYR A 31 -22.47 12.61 -10.85
C TYR A 31 -22.44 11.09 -10.58
N PRO A 32 -22.23 10.62 -9.33
CA PRO A 32 -22.04 11.37 -8.09
C PRO A 32 -20.60 11.81 -7.79
N LEU A 33 -20.47 12.96 -7.12
CA LEU A 33 -19.18 13.53 -6.67
C LEU A 33 -19.10 13.54 -5.14
N VAL A 34 -17.88 13.44 -4.62
CA VAL A 34 -17.57 13.54 -3.18
C VAL A 34 -16.59 14.68 -2.96
N MET A 35 -16.87 15.51 -1.97
CA MET A 35 -15.97 16.55 -1.49
C MET A 35 -15.28 16.09 -0.20
N GLY A 36 -13.95 16.15 -0.21
CA GLY A 36 -13.09 15.99 0.95
C GLY A 36 -13.35 17.08 2.00
N ASP A 37 -13.07 16.78 3.25
CA ASP A 37 -13.07 17.74 4.36
C ASP A 37 -11.69 18.38 4.59
N ASP A 38 -10.77 18.17 3.65
CA ASP A 38 -9.45 18.76 3.67
C ASP A 38 -9.50 20.28 3.44
N THR A 39 -8.42 20.98 3.79
CA THR A 39 -8.35 22.45 3.66
C THR A 39 -8.51 22.95 2.22
N LYS A 40 -8.28 22.08 1.23
CA LYS A 40 -8.45 22.38 -0.19
C LYS A 40 -9.82 21.97 -0.72
N GLN A 41 -10.65 21.32 0.09
CA GLN A 41 -11.99 20.85 -0.26
C GLN A 41 -12.01 20.08 -1.59
N THR A 42 -11.08 19.13 -1.72
CA THR A 42 -10.84 18.38 -2.95
C THR A 42 -12.07 17.60 -3.39
N VAL A 43 -12.38 17.61 -4.69
CA VAL A 43 -13.56 16.94 -5.25
C VAL A 43 -13.14 15.75 -6.10
N TYR A 44 -13.82 14.62 -5.91
CA TYR A 44 -13.59 13.37 -6.62
C TYR A 44 -14.90 12.83 -7.19
N HIS A 45 -14.82 11.96 -8.20
CA HIS A 45 -15.94 11.06 -8.48
C HIS A 45 -16.13 10.10 -7.30
N VAL A 46 -17.37 9.71 -7.00
CA VAL A 46 -17.68 8.73 -5.94
C VAL A 46 -16.86 7.46 -6.09
N THR A 47 -16.74 6.95 -7.32
CA THR A 47 -15.98 5.71 -7.58
C THR A 47 -14.50 5.89 -7.32
N CYS A 48 -13.92 7.02 -7.73
CA CYS A 48 -12.52 7.34 -7.48
C CYS A 48 -12.23 7.54 -5.98
N ALA A 49 -13.13 8.19 -5.23
CA ALA A 49 -12.98 8.32 -3.79
C ALA A 49 -13.08 6.95 -3.08
N LEU A 50 -13.96 6.06 -3.55
CA LEU A 50 -14.10 4.71 -3.02
C LEU A 50 -12.86 3.85 -3.29
N GLU A 51 -12.28 3.96 -4.48
CA GLU A 51 -11.04 3.27 -4.85
C GLU A 51 -9.89 3.70 -3.92
N LEU A 52 -9.68 5.01 -3.77
CA LEU A 52 -8.67 5.56 -2.85
C LEU A 52 -8.89 5.10 -1.39
N ALA A 53 -10.14 5.10 -0.92
CA ALA A 53 -10.47 4.61 0.42
C ALA A 53 -10.17 3.12 0.57
N THR A 54 -10.41 2.33 -0.48
CA THR A 54 -10.13 0.89 -0.49
C THR A 54 -8.64 0.62 -0.40
N ASP A 55 -7.83 1.34 -1.18
CA ASP A 55 -6.36 1.22 -1.14
C ASP A 55 -5.83 1.51 0.27
N LEU A 56 -6.29 2.60 0.89
CA LEU A 56 -5.91 2.94 2.27
C LEU A 56 -6.34 1.87 3.28
N LEU A 57 -7.54 1.30 3.12
CA LEU A 57 -8.03 0.22 3.99
C LEU A 57 -7.19 -1.06 3.83
N VAL A 58 -6.77 -1.39 2.60
CA VAL A 58 -5.91 -2.54 2.32
C VAL A 58 -4.53 -2.34 2.92
N ASP A 59 -3.95 -1.15 2.80
CA ASP A 59 -2.66 -0.81 3.41
C ASP A 59 -2.72 -0.91 4.94
N LEU A 60 -3.76 -0.34 5.55
CA LEU A 60 -3.98 -0.43 6.99
C LEU A 60 -4.21 -1.89 7.44
N ALA A 61 -5.01 -2.65 6.69
CA ALA A 61 -5.25 -4.06 6.99
C ALA A 61 -3.94 -4.86 6.96
N THR A 62 -3.10 -4.64 5.95
CA THR A 62 -1.78 -5.28 5.82
C THR A 62 -0.82 -4.84 6.93
N PHE A 63 -0.88 -3.58 7.35
CA PHE A 63 -0.07 -3.06 8.45
C PHE A 63 -0.45 -3.71 9.80
N PHE A 64 -1.74 -3.81 10.11
CA PHE A 64 -2.21 -4.39 11.38
C PHE A 64 -2.22 -5.93 11.38
N HIS A 65 -2.33 -6.54 10.21
CA HIS A 65 -2.35 -8.00 10.02
C HIS A 65 -1.33 -8.37 8.95
N PRO A 66 -0.03 -8.23 9.25
CA PRO A 66 0.99 -8.59 8.29
C PRO A 66 0.84 -10.06 7.89
N PRO A 67 1.04 -10.39 6.60
CA PRO A 67 1.00 -11.78 6.18
C PRO A 67 2.05 -12.58 6.96
N ALA A 68 1.79 -13.88 7.12
CA ALA A 68 2.74 -14.76 7.77
C ALA A 68 4.11 -14.64 7.07
N PRO A 69 5.21 -14.54 7.83
CA PRO A 69 6.53 -14.51 7.23
C PRO A 69 6.75 -15.78 6.42
N TYR A 70 7.43 -15.64 5.28
CA TYR A 70 7.83 -16.80 4.49
C TYR A 70 8.69 -17.74 5.33
N PRO A 71 8.56 -19.07 5.13
CA PRO A 71 9.48 -20.02 5.73
C PRO A 71 10.93 -19.62 5.40
N PRO A 72 11.84 -19.56 6.40
CA PRO A 72 13.24 -19.24 6.15
C PRO A 72 13.82 -20.24 5.14
N LEU A 73 14.31 -19.74 4.01
CA LEU A 73 14.98 -20.58 3.00
C LEU A 73 16.36 -21.05 3.47
N PHE A 74 16.95 -20.31 4.40
CA PHE A 74 18.24 -20.61 5.02
C PHE A 74 18.23 -20.12 6.47
N VAL A 75 18.61 -20.99 7.38
CA VAL A 75 18.88 -20.63 8.78
C VAL A 75 20.39 -20.46 8.90
N LEU A 76 20.84 -19.26 9.27
CA LEU A 76 22.24 -19.07 9.65
C LEU A 76 22.47 -19.82 10.96
N THR A 77 22.95 -21.05 10.88
CA THR A 77 23.45 -21.75 12.05
C THR A 77 24.66 -20.99 12.58
N PRO A 78 24.69 -20.60 13.86
CA PRO A 78 25.88 -20.05 14.48
C PRO A 78 27.03 -21.02 14.21
N SER A 79 28.05 -20.54 13.52
CA SER A 79 29.23 -21.36 13.27
C SER A 79 29.88 -21.66 14.62
N GLU A 80 30.14 -22.93 14.92
CA GLU A 80 30.90 -23.37 16.09
C GLU A 80 32.39 -22.95 15.99
N ILE A 81 32.66 -21.69 15.64
CA ILE A 81 33.99 -21.10 15.66
C ILE A 81 34.28 -20.76 17.12
N GLY A 82 34.64 -21.80 17.87
CA GLY A 82 34.80 -21.71 19.31
C GLY A 82 35.39 -22.94 19.96
N ARG A 83 36.19 -23.74 19.25
CA ARG A 83 37.23 -24.56 19.89
C ARG A 83 38.36 -24.77 18.88
N GLY A 84 39.41 -23.97 19.04
CA GLY A 84 40.57 -23.98 18.16
C GLY A 84 41.23 -25.35 18.11
N SER A 85 41.64 -25.74 16.91
CA SER A 85 42.99 -26.21 16.69
C SER A 85 43.34 -25.87 15.25
N GLU A 86 44.45 -25.17 15.10
CA GLU A 86 45.06 -24.80 13.83
C GLU A 86 45.33 -26.07 13.03
N GLU A 87 44.83 -26.16 11.80
CA GLU A 87 45.59 -26.58 10.61
C GLU A 87 44.69 -26.53 9.37
N GLY A 88 45.32 -26.19 8.25
CA GLY A 88 44.68 -25.61 7.07
C GLY A 88 43.71 -26.52 6.32
N GLY A 89 42.81 -25.89 5.57
CA GLY A 89 41.95 -26.63 4.65
C GLY A 89 40.73 -25.86 4.20
N MET A 90 40.91 -24.99 3.21
CA MET A 90 39.82 -24.34 2.49
C MET A 90 38.83 -25.39 1.96
N SER A 91 37.63 -25.46 2.52
CA SER A 91 36.56 -26.34 2.03
C SER A 91 35.23 -25.60 2.05
N HIS A 92 34.86 -25.06 0.89
CA HIS A 92 33.48 -24.72 0.56
C HIS A 92 32.59 -25.96 0.75
N ALA A 93 31.70 -25.94 1.73
CA ALA A 93 30.63 -26.93 1.83
C ALA A 93 29.29 -26.21 2.02
N MET A 94 28.67 -25.82 0.91
CA MET A 94 27.23 -25.53 0.86
C MET A 94 26.49 -26.87 0.93
N VAL A 95 26.12 -27.30 2.14
CA VAL A 95 25.29 -28.50 2.31
C VAL A 95 23.82 -28.08 2.33
N ASN A 96 23.18 -28.11 1.17
CA ASN A 96 21.72 -28.02 1.08
C ASN A 96 21.10 -29.33 1.58
N ARG A 97 20.50 -29.32 2.77
CA ARG A 97 19.54 -30.37 3.16
C ARG A 97 18.13 -29.85 2.92
N CYS A 98 17.45 -30.44 1.94
CA CYS A 98 16.01 -30.30 1.77
C CYS A 98 15.29 -30.85 3.01
N PRO A 99 14.18 -30.25 3.48
CA PRO A 99 13.31 -30.89 4.46
C PRO A 99 12.63 -32.10 3.81
N SER A 100 12.55 -33.22 4.53
CA SER A 100 11.71 -34.36 4.16
C SER A 100 10.26 -34.09 4.61
N ASP A 101 9.30 -34.50 3.77
CA ASP A 101 7.84 -34.37 3.95
C ASP A 101 7.31 -34.75 5.33
#